data_AF-A0A2S4KXG1-F1
#
_entry.id   AF-A0A2S4KXG1-F1
#
_cell.length_a   1.000
_cell.length_b   1.000
_cell.length_c   1.000
_cell.angle_alpha   90.00
_cell.angle_beta   90.00
_cell.angle_gamma   90.00
#
_symmetry.space_group_name_H-M   'P 1'
#
loop_
_entity.id
_entity.type
_entity.pdbx_description
1 polymer ?
#
loop_
_entity_poly.entity_id
_entity_poly.type
_entity_poly.pdbx_seq_one_letter_code
_entity_poly.pdbx_strand_id
1 'polypeptide(L)'
;MIDTQTAYNIATAGLLLLTAVPTLVIFLCSLCLARRRKDPARSWLALYKAAFGCFVLSIVLFFFDYALAILHTQLYDAAIKANASSVLSNILRAQVETGILGSLFDDFAVIFALVALLSLGVGAGLVHAGKESAVDKVLLFGGYGLAALLSILNIVAFALSERQYTITFGNSGQADGSSVTSTAWSLLRATRNVTFAMLVIRLVFNVAVLVKSILVAVQTKSEPRATTATRYLLVCCTLLLLRTSYNVGYYARYVPLGDPQSSRAQHSQPGAYFAIVDVVLNFWPMFIVFVVLFALGVKKQRGLWASEQPFMMVRPGGEGMPSQQTPWGFEYTSPDQQPIQPAWQQQQQQQQPAYFEPQELPPQHAATHTPQFRHEVSPQQHWREVPSQHHHQSYEMSVQTGSTSPPPPSHFETMGLNHQADGTPPQTTPLPYNEKK
;
A
#
# COMPACT_ATOMS: atom_id res chain seq x y z
N MET A 1 -20.54 -34.91 -20.38
CA MET A 1 -20.09 -33.64 -21.00
C MET A 1 -20.24 -32.56 -19.94
N ILE A 2 -19.17 -31.81 -19.66
CA ILE A 2 -19.25 -30.69 -18.70
C ILE A 2 -19.98 -29.55 -19.41
N ASP A 3 -21.05 -29.03 -18.80
CA ASP A 3 -21.75 -27.86 -19.30
C ASP A 3 -20.81 -26.65 -19.32
N THR A 4 -20.91 -25.83 -20.36
CA THR A 4 -20.09 -24.63 -20.57
C THR A 4 -20.08 -23.72 -19.35
N GLN A 5 -21.22 -23.51 -18.70
CA GLN A 5 -21.34 -22.72 -17.47
C GLN A 5 -20.50 -23.31 -16.32
N THR A 6 -20.51 -24.62 -16.17
CA THR A 6 -19.74 -25.31 -15.13
C THR A 6 -18.24 -25.19 -15.39
N ALA A 7 -17.81 -25.26 -16.65
CA ALA A 7 -16.40 -25.05 -17.03
C ALA A 7 -15.91 -23.63 -16.67
N TYR A 8 -16.72 -22.60 -16.94
CA TYR A 8 -16.39 -21.22 -16.55
C TYR A 8 -16.36 -21.03 -15.04
N ASN A 9 -17.32 -21.60 -14.29
CA ASN A 9 -17.30 -21.54 -12.84
C ASN A 9 -16.05 -22.21 -12.24
N ILE A 10 -15.61 -23.35 -12.79
CA ILE A 10 -14.36 -24.03 -12.39
C ILE A 10 -13.16 -23.13 -12.65
N ALA A 11 -13.07 -22.53 -13.84
CA ALA A 11 -11.99 -21.61 -14.19
C ALA A 11 -11.96 -20.39 -13.26
N THR A 12 -13.12 -19.79 -12.97
CA THR A 12 -13.27 -18.67 -12.04
C THR A 12 -12.84 -19.04 -10.63
N ALA A 13 -13.30 -20.19 -10.09
CA ALA A 13 -12.85 -20.68 -8.80
C ALA A 13 -11.32 -20.88 -8.74
N GLY A 14 -10.74 -21.43 -9.81
CA GLY A 14 -9.29 -21.58 -9.95
C GLY A 14 -8.54 -20.25 -9.92
N LEU A 15 -9.03 -19.22 -10.63
CA LEU A 15 -8.44 -17.88 -10.63
C LEU A 15 -8.58 -17.18 -9.27
N LEU A 16 -9.72 -17.35 -8.59
CA LEU A 16 -9.94 -16.84 -7.23
C LEU A 16 -9.00 -17.51 -6.23
N LEU A 17 -8.79 -18.83 -6.31
CA LEU A 17 -7.83 -19.53 -5.46
C LEU A 17 -6.39 -19.06 -5.72
N LEU A 18 -6.01 -18.92 -7.00
CA LEU A 18 -4.69 -18.45 -7.42
C LEU A 18 -4.40 -17.02 -6.94
N THR A 19 -5.43 -16.19 -6.78
CA THR A 19 -5.31 -14.84 -6.22
C THR A 19 -5.43 -14.81 -4.71
N ALA A 20 -6.26 -15.65 -4.10
CA ALA A 20 -6.47 -15.70 -2.65
C ALA A 20 -5.21 -16.11 -1.89
N VAL A 21 -4.47 -17.12 -2.37
CA VAL A 21 -3.24 -17.61 -1.74
C VAL A 21 -2.17 -16.50 -1.59
N PRO A 22 -1.73 -15.81 -2.66
CA PRO A 22 -0.77 -14.72 -2.53
C PRO A 22 -1.35 -13.53 -1.74
N THR A 23 -2.64 -13.24 -1.87
CA THR A 23 -3.32 -12.19 -1.09
C THR A 23 -3.18 -12.46 0.42
N LEU A 24 -3.44 -13.70 0.86
CA LEU A 24 -3.33 -14.10 2.25
C LEU A 24 -1.89 -13.98 2.76
N VAL A 25 -0.91 -14.46 1.99
CA VAL A 25 0.51 -14.38 2.36
C VAL A 25 0.95 -12.92 2.51
N ILE A 26 0.62 -12.06 1.53
CA ILE A 26 0.98 -10.64 1.57
C ILE A 26 0.25 -9.93 2.72
N PHE A 27 -1.01 -10.29 3.00
CA PHE A 27 -1.73 -9.75 4.14
C PHE A 27 -1.05 -10.09 5.46
N LEU A 28 -0.68 -11.36 5.68
CA LEU A 28 0.07 -11.77 6.87
C LEU A 28 1.41 -11.02 6.98
N CYS A 29 2.15 -10.90 5.88
CA CYS A 29 3.37 -10.09 5.84
C CYS A 29 3.10 -8.62 6.17
N SER A 30 1.98 -8.05 5.73
CA SER A 30 1.58 -6.66 6.01
C SER A 30 1.30 -6.42 7.49
N LEU A 31 0.77 -7.40 8.20
CA LEU A 31 0.54 -7.31 9.64
C LEU A 31 1.88 -7.16 10.39
N CYS A 32 2.89 -7.94 9.99
CA CYS A 32 4.20 -7.96 10.62
C CYS A 32 5.08 -6.75 10.22
N LEU A 33 5.16 -6.44 8.93
CA LEU A 33 6.15 -5.51 8.36
C LEU A 33 5.65 -4.06 8.28
N ALA A 34 4.38 -3.82 7.97
CA ALA A 34 3.83 -2.48 7.83
C ALA A 34 3.40 -1.91 9.20
N ARG A 35 4.35 -1.49 10.04
CA ARG A 35 4.07 -0.93 11.37
C ARG A 35 3.98 0.60 11.35
N ARG A 36 2.95 1.14 12.00
CA ARG A 36 2.76 2.58 12.25
C ARG A 36 3.77 3.03 13.31
N ARG A 37 4.91 3.59 12.88
CA ARG A 37 5.95 4.12 13.79
C ARG A 37 5.62 5.56 14.23
N LYS A 38 4.45 5.78 14.84
CA LYS A 38 3.95 7.09 15.34
C LYS A 38 3.95 8.24 14.32
N ASP A 39 4.13 7.95 13.03
CA ASP A 39 4.16 8.93 11.95
C ASP A 39 2.72 9.29 11.52
N PRO A 40 2.29 10.56 11.64
CA PRO A 40 0.95 11.00 11.22
C PRO A 40 0.71 10.79 9.72
N ALA A 41 1.78 10.83 8.92
CA ALA A 41 1.73 10.65 7.48
C ALA A 41 1.47 9.18 7.07
N ARG A 42 1.56 8.25 8.04
CA ARG A 42 1.24 6.82 7.88
C ARG A 42 -0.08 6.40 8.52
N SER A 43 -0.94 7.36 8.85
CA SER A 43 -2.29 7.09 9.40
C SER A 43 -3.12 6.17 8.50
N TRP A 44 -2.93 6.26 7.18
CA TRP A 44 -3.60 5.44 6.17
C TRP A 44 -3.33 3.92 6.32
N LEU A 45 -2.22 3.50 6.94
CA LEU A 45 -1.87 2.09 7.10
C LEU A 45 -2.90 1.30 7.92
N ALA A 46 -3.57 1.94 8.88
CA ALA A 46 -4.60 1.29 9.68
C ALA A 46 -5.82 0.92 8.82
N LEU A 47 -6.30 1.89 8.02
CA LEU A 47 -7.42 1.68 7.11
C LEU A 47 -7.06 0.72 5.98
N TYR A 48 -5.84 0.80 5.45
CA TYR A 48 -5.34 -0.16 4.48
C TYR A 48 -5.37 -1.60 5.02
N LYS A 49 -4.92 -1.84 6.26
CA LYS A 49 -4.96 -3.18 6.85
C LYS A 49 -6.39 -3.67 7.06
N ALA A 50 -7.29 -2.80 7.50
CA ALA A 50 -8.70 -3.14 7.62
C ALA A 50 -9.30 -3.50 6.24
N ALA A 51 -9.05 -2.66 5.23
CA ALA A 51 -9.47 -2.89 3.84
C ALA A 51 -8.94 -4.22 3.31
N PHE A 52 -7.67 -4.51 3.55
CA PHE A 52 -7.01 -5.71 3.06
C PHE A 52 -7.53 -6.97 3.77
N GLY A 53 -7.79 -6.90 5.08
CA GLY A 53 -8.44 -7.98 5.81
C GLY A 53 -9.85 -8.28 5.30
N CYS A 54 -10.65 -7.24 5.06
CA CYS A 54 -11.99 -7.39 4.46
C CYS A 54 -11.91 -8.05 3.08
N PHE A 55 -10.93 -7.68 2.25
CA PHE A 55 -10.76 -8.31 0.94
C PHE A 55 -10.31 -9.76 1.00
N VAL A 56 -9.39 -10.10 1.90
CA VAL A 56 -8.99 -11.50 2.12
C VAL A 56 -10.20 -12.33 2.51
N LEU A 57 -11.06 -11.82 3.39
CA LEU A 57 -12.28 -12.52 3.77
C LEU A 57 -13.25 -12.64 2.59
N SER A 58 -13.43 -11.55 1.84
CA SER A 58 -14.30 -11.52 0.66
C SER A 58 -13.86 -12.52 -0.42
N ILE A 59 -12.59 -12.53 -0.81
CA ILE A 59 -12.09 -13.41 -1.88
C ILE A 59 -12.21 -14.89 -1.51
N VAL A 60 -12.02 -15.22 -0.22
CA VAL A 60 -12.24 -16.57 0.30
C VAL A 60 -13.72 -16.95 0.26
N LEU A 61 -14.62 -16.05 0.65
CA LEU A 61 -16.06 -16.28 0.59
C LEU A 61 -16.56 -16.46 -0.85
N PHE A 62 -16.08 -15.64 -1.79
CA PHE A 62 -16.39 -15.82 -3.21
C PHE A 62 -15.84 -17.11 -3.78
N PHE A 63 -14.64 -17.54 -3.36
CA PHE A 63 -14.14 -18.87 -3.74
C PHE A 63 -15.11 -19.98 -3.27
N PHE A 64 -15.59 -19.90 -2.03
CA PHE A 64 -16.56 -20.87 -1.51
C PHE A 64 -17.91 -20.80 -2.23
N ASP A 65 -18.41 -19.61 -2.58
CA ASP A 65 -19.62 -19.44 -3.40
C ASP A 65 -19.50 -20.20 -4.74
N TYR A 66 -18.41 -19.98 -5.49
CA TYR A 66 -18.19 -20.70 -6.75
C TYR A 66 -17.95 -22.21 -6.53
N ALA A 67 -17.26 -22.62 -5.46
CA ALA A 67 -17.05 -24.02 -5.14
C ALA A 67 -18.38 -24.74 -4.81
N LEU A 68 -19.25 -24.10 -4.03
CA LEU A 68 -20.58 -24.61 -3.71
C LEU A 68 -21.49 -24.61 -4.94
N ALA A 69 -21.37 -23.62 -5.83
CA ALA A 69 -22.08 -23.60 -7.11
C ALA A 69 -21.71 -24.80 -7.99
N ILE A 70 -20.41 -25.11 -8.10
CA ILE A 70 -19.92 -26.29 -8.84
C ILE A 70 -20.42 -27.57 -8.17
N LEU A 71 -20.35 -27.66 -6.85
CA LEU A 71 -20.84 -28.83 -6.12
C LEU A 71 -22.35 -29.02 -6.34
N HIS A 72 -23.13 -27.94 -6.30
CA HIS A 72 -24.56 -27.97 -6.57
C HIS A 72 -24.85 -28.46 -7.99
N THR A 73 -24.16 -27.96 -9.02
CA THR A 73 -24.42 -28.40 -10.41
C THR A 73 -24.02 -29.86 -10.64
N GLN A 74 -22.94 -30.34 -10.03
CA GLN A 74 -22.50 -31.73 -10.14
C GLN A 74 -23.46 -32.70 -9.42
N LEU A 75 -24.06 -32.28 -8.31
CA LEU A 75 -25.02 -33.08 -7.55
C LEU A 75 -26.47 -32.95 -8.04
N TYR A 76 -26.74 -32.05 -8.99
CA TYR A 76 -28.06 -31.82 -9.59
C TYR A 76 -28.42 -32.91 -10.64
N ASP A 77 -28.16 -34.18 -10.33
CA ASP A 77 -28.67 -35.30 -11.12
C ASP A 77 -30.07 -35.71 -10.63
N ALA A 78 -30.96 -36.09 -11.55
CA ALA A 78 -32.34 -36.43 -11.25
C ALA A 78 -32.46 -37.57 -10.23
N ALA A 79 -31.55 -38.55 -10.29
CA ALA A 79 -31.48 -39.67 -9.35
C ALA A 79 -31.05 -39.24 -7.93
N ILE A 80 -30.11 -38.31 -7.83
CA ILE A 80 -29.59 -37.80 -6.54
C ILE A 80 -30.59 -36.84 -5.91
N LYS A 81 -31.22 -35.97 -6.71
CA LYS A 81 -32.25 -35.02 -6.26
C LYS A 81 -33.43 -35.72 -5.60
N ALA A 82 -33.85 -36.88 -6.10
CA ALA A 82 -34.95 -37.65 -5.52
C ALA A 82 -34.63 -38.17 -4.11
N ASN A 83 -33.37 -38.50 -3.82
CA ASN A 83 -32.94 -39.10 -2.57
C ASN A 83 -32.33 -38.11 -1.55
N ALA A 84 -31.77 -36.99 -2.03
CA ALA A 84 -30.98 -36.05 -1.23
C ALA A 84 -31.41 -34.58 -1.43
N SER A 85 -32.71 -34.34 -1.64
CA SER A 85 -33.26 -32.99 -1.87
C SER A 85 -32.96 -31.98 -0.75
N SER A 86 -32.88 -32.44 0.50
CA SER A 86 -32.51 -31.61 1.66
C SER A 86 -31.03 -31.21 1.65
N VAL A 87 -30.14 -32.10 1.22
CA VAL A 87 -28.71 -31.80 1.10
C VAL A 87 -28.49 -30.76 -0.01
N LEU A 88 -29.13 -30.97 -1.16
CA LEU A 88 -29.02 -30.07 -2.30
C LEU A 88 -29.56 -28.66 -1.98
N SER A 89 -30.68 -28.57 -1.24
CA SER A 89 -31.21 -27.28 -0.80
C SER A 89 -30.32 -26.59 0.22
N ASN A 90 -29.69 -27.33 1.14
CA ASN A 90 -28.72 -26.79 2.07
C ASN A 90 -27.44 -26.29 1.39
N ILE A 91 -26.96 -26.97 0.35
CA ILE A 91 -25.82 -26.51 -0.45
C ILE A 91 -26.15 -25.19 -1.15
N LEU A 92 -27.33 -25.10 -1.78
CA LEU A 92 -27.77 -23.87 -2.45
C LEU A 92 -27.94 -22.71 -1.46
N ARG A 93 -28.46 -22.98 -0.27
CA ARG A 93 -28.58 -22.01 0.82
C ARG A 93 -27.22 -21.49 1.27
N ALA A 94 -26.29 -22.39 1.57
CA ALA A 94 -24.93 -22.05 1.95
C ALA A 94 -24.23 -21.24 0.85
N GLN A 95 -24.41 -21.62 -0.42
CA GLN A 95 -23.90 -20.87 -1.57
C GLN A 95 -24.38 -19.41 -1.53
N VAL A 96 -25.70 -19.19 -1.49
CA VAL A 96 -26.27 -17.84 -1.51
C VAL A 96 -25.82 -17.01 -0.31
N GLU A 97 -25.80 -17.60 0.89
CA GLU A 97 -25.31 -16.91 2.10
C GLU A 97 -23.83 -16.52 1.99
N THR A 98 -22.97 -17.42 1.47
CA THR A 98 -21.55 -17.10 1.25
C THR A 98 -21.35 -15.97 0.25
N GLY A 99 -22.16 -15.91 -0.82
CA GLY A 99 -22.14 -14.84 -1.79
C GLY A 99 -22.58 -13.48 -1.20
N ILE A 100 -23.66 -13.46 -0.41
CA ILE A 100 -24.16 -12.25 0.26
C ILE A 100 -23.09 -11.71 1.22
N LEU A 101 -22.49 -12.58 2.03
CA LEU A 101 -21.46 -12.21 2.98
C LEU A 101 -20.16 -11.77 2.28
N GLY A 102 -19.80 -12.43 1.18
CA GLY A 102 -18.66 -12.08 0.34
C GLY A 102 -18.78 -10.67 -0.24
N SER A 103 -19.97 -10.30 -0.72
CA SER A 103 -20.28 -8.96 -1.22
C SER A 103 -20.16 -7.89 -0.13
N LEU A 104 -20.68 -8.16 1.08
CA LEU A 104 -20.60 -7.22 2.20
C LEU A 104 -19.14 -6.82 2.51
N PHE A 105 -18.26 -7.82 2.62
CA PHE A 105 -16.85 -7.59 2.92
C PHE A 105 -16.09 -6.96 1.75
N ASP A 106 -16.45 -7.30 0.51
CA ASP A 106 -15.88 -6.65 -0.67
C ASP A 106 -16.17 -5.14 -0.67
N ASP A 107 -17.43 -4.79 -0.38
CA ASP A 107 -17.89 -3.42 -0.33
C ASP A 107 -17.17 -2.62 0.75
N PHE A 108 -16.98 -3.19 1.95
CA PHE A 108 -16.15 -2.59 2.99
C PHE A 108 -14.69 -2.44 2.58
N ALA A 109 -14.12 -3.43 1.89
CA ALA A 109 -12.75 -3.37 1.42
C ALA A 109 -12.55 -2.17 0.48
N VAL A 110 -13.47 -1.94 -0.46
CA VAL A 110 -13.37 -0.80 -1.38
C VAL A 110 -13.58 0.53 -0.65
N ILE A 111 -14.54 0.62 0.27
CA ILE A 111 -14.77 1.85 1.07
C ILE A 111 -13.50 2.22 1.85
N PHE A 112 -12.93 1.27 2.59
CA PHE A 112 -11.71 1.52 3.37
C PHE A 112 -10.49 1.80 2.47
N ALA A 113 -10.38 1.15 1.30
CA ALA A 113 -9.33 1.43 0.34
C ALA A 113 -9.39 2.87 -0.20
N LEU A 114 -10.59 3.38 -0.51
CA LEU A 114 -10.78 4.76 -0.96
C LEU A 114 -10.35 5.77 0.10
N VAL A 115 -10.74 5.56 1.36
CA VAL A 115 -10.32 6.43 2.47
C VAL A 115 -8.82 6.31 2.73
N ALA A 116 -8.24 5.12 2.61
CA ALA A 116 -6.79 4.92 2.73
C ALA A 116 -6.02 5.69 1.64
N LEU A 117 -6.49 5.65 0.39
CA LEU A 117 -5.89 6.42 -0.71
C LEU A 117 -6.06 7.93 -0.53
N LEU A 118 -7.22 8.38 -0.08
CA LEU A 118 -7.45 9.79 0.27
C LEU A 118 -6.48 10.25 1.37
N SER A 119 -6.34 9.45 2.43
CA SER A 119 -5.43 9.72 3.54
C SER A 119 -3.97 9.71 3.10
N LEU A 120 -3.59 8.81 2.19
CA LEU A 120 -2.27 8.77 1.59
C LEU A 120 -2.00 10.03 0.74
N GLY A 121 -2.99 10.49 -0.04
CA GLY A 121 -2.89 11.71 -0.83
C GLY A 121 -2.70 12.96 0.03
N VAL A 122 -3.44 13.07 1.13
CA VAL A 122 -3.26 14.13 2.13
C VAL A 122 -1.89 14.05 2.79
N GLY A 123 -1.45 12.83 3.18
CA GLY A 123 -0.12 12.61 3.76
C GLY A 123 1.02 13.02 2.82
N ALA A 124 0.91 12.72 1.52
CA ALA A 124 1.88 13.14 0.52
C ALA A 124 1.92 14.68 0.34
N GLY A 125 0.76 15.34 0.40
CA GLY A 125 0.68 16.81 0.39
C GLY A 125 1.33 17.45 1.61
N LEU A 126 1.13 16.87 2.79
CA LEU A 126 1.73 17.36 4.04
C LEU A 126 3.26 17.33 4.01
N VAL A 127 3.85 16.25 3.50
CA VAL A 127 5.31 16.11 3.39
C VAL A 127 5.91 17.20 2.50
N HIS A 128 5.21 17.58 1.42
CA HIS A 128 5.69 18.59 0.49
C HIS A 128 5.47 20.03 0.99
N ALA A 129 4.30 20.32 1.56
CA ALA A 129 3.98 21.68 2.03
C ALA A 129 4.58 22.01 3.41
N GLY A 130 5.02 21.01 4.17
CA GLY A 130 5.55 21.16 5.53
C GLY A 130 4.53 21.64 6.57
N LYS A 131 3.28 21.89 6.18
CA LYS A 131 2.19 22.37 7.02
C LYS A 131 0.88 21.66 6.66
N GLU A 132 0.06 21.39 7.67
CA GLU A 132 -1.28 20.84 7.47
C GLU A 132 -2.21 21.92 6.89
N SER A 133 -2.72 21.68 5.69
CA SER A 133 -3.75 22.54 5.10
C SER A 133 -5.11 22.29 5.76
N ALA A 134 -5.83 23.37 6.11
CA ALA A 134 -7.20 23.28 6.61
C ALA A 134 -8.13 22.60 5.58
N VAL A 135 -7.88 22.82 4.28
CA VAL A 135 -8.64 22.21 3.19
C VAL A 135 -8.46 20.68 3.19
N ASP A 136 -7.25 20.20 3.47
CA ASP A 136 -6.95 18.77 3.51
C ASP A 136 -7.63 18.09 4.71
N LYS A 137 -7.74 18.79 5.85
CA LYS A 137 -8.51 18.30 7.01
C LYS A 137 -10.00 18.20 6.67
N VAL A 138 -10.58 19.24 6.09
CA VAL A 138 -12.00 19.25 5.68
C VAL A 138 -12.28 18.13 4.68
N LEU A 139 -11.41 17.96 3.69
CA LEU A 139 -11.51 16.88 2.70
C LEU A 139 -11.47 15.50 3.35
N LEU A 140 -10.56 15.30 4.32
CA LEU A 140 -10.42 14.04 5.04
C LEU A 140 -11.66 13.74 5.91
N PHE A 141 -12.17 14.74 6.63
CA PHE A 141 -13.44 14.61 7.38
C PHE A 141 -14.63 14.33 6.46
N GLY A 142 -14.70 15.00 5.31
CA GLY A 142 -15.71 14.72 4.29
C GLY A 142 -15.61 13.29 3.75
N GLY A 143 -14.39 12.79 3.51
CA GLY A 143 -14.13 11.41 3.12
C GLY A 143 -14.56 10.39 4.18
N TYR A 144 -14.31 10.66 5.46
CA TYR A 144 -14.81 9.82 6.56
C TYR A 144 -16.34 9.84 6.65
N GLY A 145 -16.97 11.01 6.50
CA GLY A 145 -18.42 11.12 6.47
C GLY A 145 -19.05 10.34 5.32
N LEU A 146 -18.48 10.45 4.12
CA LEU A 146 -18.93 9.71 2.94
C LEU A 146 -18.71 8.20 3.10
N ALA A 147 -17.60 7.78 3.69
CA ALA A 147 -17.34 6.38 4.01
C ALA A 147 -18.30 5.82 5.06
N ALA A 148 -18.67 6.61 6.07
CA ALA A 148 -19.69 6.24 7.05
C ALA A 148 -21.06 6.07 6.38
N LEU A 149 -21.45 7.00 5.51
CA LEU A 149 -22.68 6.90 4.72
C LEU A 149 -22.69 5.63 3.85
N LEU A 150 -21.60 5.38 3.12
CA LEU A 150 -21.46 4.17 2.29
C LEU A 150 -21.48 2.89 3.15
N SER A 151 -20.92 2.92 4.35
CA SER A 151 -20.95 1.79 5.28
C SER A 151 -22.37 1.50 5.77
N ILE A 152 -23.16 2.54 6.08
CA ILE A 152 -24.57 2.39 6.45
C ILE A 152 -25.36 1.82 5.27
N LEU A 153 -25.17 2.37 4.06
CA LEU A 153 -25.82 1.86 2.85
C LEU A 153 -25.46 0.39 2.57
N ASN A 154 -24.21 0.00 2.81
CA ASN A 154 -23.75 -1.39 2.67
C ASN A 154 -24.46 -2.32 3.67
N ILE A 155 -24.57 -1.92 4.94
CA ILE A 155 -25.30 -2.68 5.97
C ILE A 155 -26.79 -2.80 5.61
N VAL A 156 -27.40 -1.73 5.09
CA VAL A 156 -28.80 -1.75 4.64
C VAL A 156 -28.97 -2.69 3.45
N ALA A 157 -28.09 -2.62 2.44
CA ALA A 157 -28.13 -3.51 1.29
C ALA A 157 -27.97 -4.98 1.70
N PHE A 158 -27.09 -5.28 2.66
CA PHE A 158 -26.92 -6.60 3.26
C PHE A 158 -28.19 -7.05 3.99
N ALA A 159 -28.77 -6.23 4.86
CA ALA A 159 -29.99 -6.56 5.59
C ALA A 159 -31.19 -6.81 4.65
N LEU A 160 -31.29 -6.06 3.55
CA LEU A 160 -32.29 -6.29 2.51
C LEU A 160 -32.04 -7.61 1.76
N SER A 161 -30.78 -7.94 1.47
CA SER A 161 -30.39 -9.20 0.82
C SER A 161 -30.71 -10.42 1.70
N GLU A 162 -30.42 -10.34 2.99
CA GLU A 162 -30.77 -11.36 4.00
C GLU A 162 -32.28 -11.54 4.15
N ARG A 163 -33.02 -10.43 4.16
CA ARG A 163 -34.49 -10.49 4.21
C ARG A 163 -35.07 -11.13 2.95
N GLN A 164 -34.51 -10.80 1.78
CA GLN A 164 -34.91 -11.41 0.51
C GLN A 164 -34.62 -12.92 0.49
N TYR A 165 -33.45 -13.32 1.00
CA TYR A 165 -33.07 -14.71 1.16
C TYR A 165 -34.06 -15.46 2.07
N THR A 166 -34.40 -14.89 3.22
CA THR A 166 -35.35 -15.49 4.18
C THR A 166 -36.74 -15.69 3.56
N ILE A 167 -37.25 -14.72 2.80
CA ILE A 167 -38.55 -14.83 2.13
C ILE A 167 -38.51 -15.93 1.06
N THR A 168 -37.41 -16.02 0.31
CA THR A 168 -37.27 -16.96 -0.82
C THR A 168 -37.08 -18.40 -0.35
N PHE A 169 -36.29 -18.63 0.71
CA PHE A 169 -35.89 -19.96 1.14
C PHE A 169 -36.50 -20.42 2.48
N GLY A 170 -37.05 -19.50 3.28
CA GLY A 170 -37.62 -19.77 4.61
C GLY A 170 -39.10 -20.14 4.63
N ASN A 171 -39.92 -19.62 3.70
CA ASN A 171 -41.38 -19.75 3.73
C ASN A 171 -41.98 -20.76 2.74
N SER A 172 -41.22 -21.80 2.37
CA SER A 172 -41.64 -22.81 1.38
C SER A 172 -42.85 -23.67 1.81
N GLY A 173 -43.37 -23.52 3.03
CA GLY A 173 -44.46 -24.35 3.56
C GLY A 173 -45.82 -23.69 3.76
N GLN A 174 -45.97 -22.35 3.76
CA GLN A 174 -47.15 -21.77 4.44
C GLN A 174 -47.65 -20.41 3.98
N ALA A 175 -47.45 -20.01 2.73
CA ALA A 175 -47.86 -18.67 2.31
C ALA A 175 -48.61 -18.64 0.98
N ASP A 176 -49.75 -17.95 0.99
CA ASP A 176 -50.66 -17.73 -0.12
C ASP A 176 -49.90 -17.11 -1.31
N GLY A 177 -49.75 -17.89 -2.40
CA GLY A 177 -48.73 -17.69 -3.43
C GLY A 177 -48.78 -16.36 -4.21
N SER A 178 -49.87 -15.62 -4.09
CA SER A 178 -50.08 -14.32 -4.73
C SER A 178 -49.53 -13.13 -3.92
N SER A 179 -49.53 -13.20 -2.58
CA SER A 179 -49.10 -12.11 -1.69
C SER A 179 -47.59 -12.13 -1.40
N VAL A 180 -47.01 -13.34 -1.38
CA VAL A 180 -45.56 -13.58 -1.19
C VAL A 180 -44.78 -13.09 -2.40
N THR A 181 -45.33 -13.30 -3.60
CA THR A 181 -44.70 -12.89 -4.84
C THR A 181 -44.63 -11.37 -4.93
N SER A 182 -45.71 -10.63 -4.67
CA SER A 182 -45.70 -9.16 -4.73
C SER A 182 -44.72 -8.52 -3.72
N THR A 183 -44.64 -9.06 -2.50
CA THR A 183 -43.72 -8.59 -1.46
C THR A 183 -42.26 -8.92 -1.77
N ALA A 184 -41.98 -10.11 -2.31
CA ALA A 184 -40.63 -10.49 -2.73
C ALA A 184 -40.14 -9.63 -3.91
N TRP A 185 -41.03 -9.27 -4.85
CA TRP A 185 -40.68 -8.41 -5.97
C TRP A 185 -40.38 -6.97 -5.55
N SER A 186 -41.16 -6.41 -4.61
CA SER A 186 -40.92 -5.06 -4.10
C SER A 186 -39.61 -4.99 -3.31
N LEU A 187 -39.29 -6.01 -2.53
CA LEU A 187 -38.03 -6.11 -1.79
C LEU A 187 -36.82 -6.29 -2.72
N LEU A 188 -36.96 -7.10 -3.77
CA LEU A 188 -35.93 -7.25 -4.79
C LEU A 188 -35.63 -5.92 -5.50
N ARG A 189 -36.68 -5.15 -5.85
CA ARG A 189 -36.52 -3.82 -6.45
C ARG A 189 -35.82 -2.86 -5.50
N ALA A 190 -36.23 -2.83 -4.23
CA ALA A 190 -35.61 -1.99 -3.21
C ALA A 190 -34.12 -2.32 -3.04
N THR A 191 -33.78 -3.61 -2.91
CA THR A 191 -32.39 -4.09 -2.84
C THR A 191 -31.61 -3.63 -4.05
N ARG A 192 -32.18 -3.80 -5.26
CA ARG A 192 -31.49 -3.45 -6.49
C ARG A 192 -31.18 -1.95 -6.61
N ASN A 193 -32.14 -1.12 -6.23
CA ASN A 193 -32.01 0.34 -6.29
C ASN A 193 -31.01 0.86 -5.26
N VAL A 194 -31.03 0.32 -4.04
CA VAL A 194 -30.06 0.69 -2.99
C VAL A 194 -28.64 0.32 -3.39
N THR A 195 -28.43 -0.90 -3.88
CA THR A 195 -27.11 -1.34 -4.35
C THR A 195 -26.61 -0.48 -5.51
N PHE A 196 -27.48 -0.15 -6.49
CA PHE A 196 -27.11 0.73 -7.59
C PHE A 196 -26.72 2.13 -7.12
N ALA A 197 -27.51 2.74 -6.23
CA ALA A 197 -27.20 4.05 -5.66
C ALA A 197 -25.86 4.03 -4.92
N MET A 198 -25.59 2.98 -4.13
CA MET A 198 -24.31 2.79 -3.46
C MET A 198 -23.14 2.71 -4.45
N LEU A 199 -23.28 1.95 -5.54
CA LEU A 199 -22.25 1.84 -6.58
C LEU A 199 -21.96 3.20 -7.26
N VAL A 200 -23.00 3.99 -7.55
CA VAL A 200 -22.86 5.33 -8.13
C VAL A 200 -22.16 6.28 -7.16
N ILE A 201 -22.57 6.32 -5.88
CA ILE A 201 -21.93 7.17 -4.87
C ILE A 201 -20.45 6.78 -4.71
N ARG A 202 -20.14 5.47 -4.74
CA ARG A 202 -18.77 4.96 -4.69
C ARG A 202 -17.94 5.40 -5.90
N LEU A 203 -18.51 5.37 -7.11
CA LEU A 203 -17.86 5.86 -8.31
C LEU A 203 -17.53 7.37 -8.19
N VAL A 204 -18.50 8.16 -7.73
CA VAL A 204 -18.30 9.61 -7.50
C VAL A 204 -17.21 9.86 -6.47
N PHE A 205 -17.19 9.09 -5.36
CA PHE A 205 -16.13 9.20 -4.36
C PHE A 205 -14.76 8.90 -4.96
N ASN A 206 -14.67 7.84 -5.77
CA ASN A 206 -13.43 7.46 -6.43
C ASN A 206 -12.92 8.54 -7.40
N VAL A 207 -13.82 9.16 -8.17
CA VAL A 207 -13.47 10.31 -9.02
C VAL A 207 -12.93 11.47 -8.17
N ALA A 208 -13.54 11.78 -7.03
CA ALA A 208 -13.05 12.83 -6.14
C ALA A 208 -11.65 12.52 -5.57
N VAL A 209 -11.41 11.26 -5.17
CA VAL A 209 -10.08 10.80 -4.71
C VAL A 209 -9.05 10.92 -5.85
N LEU A 210 -9.41 10.54 -7.08
CA LEU A 210 -8.54 10.68 -8.25
C LEU A 210 -8.20 12.15 -8.56
N VAL A 211 -9.19 13.05 -8.52
CA VAL A 211 -8.96 14.49 -8.73
C VAL A 211 -7.98 15.04 -7.69
N LYS A 212 -8.18 14.72 -6.40
CA LYS A 212 -7.23 15.12 -5.35
C LYS A 212 -5.83 14.55 -5.60
N SER A 213 -5.76 13.28 -6.01
CA SER A 213 -4.52 12.59 -6.34
C SER A 213 -3.74 13.27 -7.46
N ILE A 214 -4.44 13.74 -8.50
CA ILE A 214 -3.85 14.51 -9.61
C ILE A 214 -3.33 15.85 -9.11
N LEU A 215 -4.09 16.58 -8.29
CA LEU A 215 -3.65 17.86 -7.72
C LEU A 215 -2.36 17.70 -6.90
N VAL A 216 -2.29 16.68 -6.05
CA VAL A 216 -1.09 16.36 -5.26
C VAL A 216 0.07 15.94 -6.17
N ALA A 217 -0.19 15.17 -7.23
CA ALA A 217 0.83 14.79 -8.20
C ALA A 217 1.39 16.00 -8.97
N VAL A 218 0.57 17.01 -9.26
CA VAL A 218 1.01 18.25 -9.91
C VAL A 218 1.86 19.10 -8.97
N GLN A 219 1.45 19.23 -7.70
CA GLN A 219 2.18 20.00 -6.69
C GLN A 219 3.56 19.39 -6.41
N THR A 220 3.64 18.06 -6.33
CA THR A 220 4.89 17.34 -5.98
C THR A 220 5.84 17.11 -7.15
N LYS A 221 5.60 17.68 -8.34
CA LYS A 221 6.42 17.47 -9.55
C LYS A 221 7.89 17.83 -9.38
N SER A 222 8.20 18.78 -8.50
CA SER A 222 9.56 19.28 -8.27
C SER A 222 10.45 18.30 -7.50
N GLU A 223 9.87 17.31 -6.80
CA GLU A 223 10.63 16.38 -5.96
C GLU A 223 10.67 14.95 -6.57
N PRO A 224 11.85 14.43 -6.97
CA PRO A 224 11.97 13.12 -7.62
C PRO A 224 11.55 11.94 -6.73
N ARG A 225 11.53 12.13 -5.41
CA ARG A 225 11.09 11.11 -4.45
C ARG A 225 9.56 11.10 -4.32
N ALA A 226 8.95 12.27 -4.11
CA ALA A 226 7.50 12.41 -4.01
C ALA A 226 6.79 11.98 -5.31
N THR A 227 7.37 12.30 -6.47
CA THR A 227 6.84 11.90 -7.80
C THR A 227 6.70 10.39 -7.96
N THR A 228 7.58 9.58 -7.36
CA THR A 228 7.46 8.12 -7.45
C THR A 228 6.26 7.63 -6.64
N ALA A 229 6.07 8.13 -5.42
CA ALA A 229 4.93 7.76 -4.58
C ALA A 229 3.59 8.25 -5.16
N THR A 230 3.55 9.46 -5.71
CA THR A 230 2.33 10.00 -6.35
C THR A 230 2.00 9.29 -7.66
N ARG A 231 2.99 8.81 -8.42
CA ARG A 231 2.74 7.92 -9.57
C ARG A 231 2.06 6.62 -9.16
N TYR A 232 2.56 5.94 -8.12
CA TYR A 232 1.91 4.72 -7.61
C TYR A 232 0.48 5.01 -7.10
N LEU A 233 0.29 6.14 -6.43
CA LEU A 233 -1.02 6.58 -5.95
C LEU A 233 -2.00 6.82 -7.11
N LEU A 234 -1.55 7.47 -8.19
CA LEU A 234 -2.36 7.64 -9.41
C LEU A 234 -2.73 6.30 -10.04
N VAL A 235 -1.78 5.36 -10.15
CA VAL A 235 -2.05 4.00 -10.65
C VAL A 235 -3.10 3.29 -9.80
N CYS A 236 -3.02 3.39 -8.47
CA CYS A 236 -4.03 2.80 -7.60
C CYS A 236 -5.42 3.43 -7.80
N CYS A 237 -5.49 4.75 -7.95
CA CYS A 237 -6.76 5.44 -8.17
C CYS A 237 -7.37 5.11 -9.54
N THR A 238 -6.57 5.00 -10.60
CA THR A 238 -7.06 4.62 -11.93
C THR A 238 -7.53 3.16 -11.97
N LEU A 239 -6.81 2.25 -11.29
CA LEU A 239 -7.24 0.84 -11.17
C LEU A 239 -8.55 0.71 -10.40
N LEU A 240 -8.72 1.45 -9.30
CA LEU A 240 -10.02 1.48 -8.62
C LEU A 240 -11.09 2.11 -9.50
N LEU A 241 -10.79 3.14 -10.29
CA LEU A 241 -11.76 3.78 -11.17
C LEU A 241 -12.27 2.77 -12.22
N LEU A 242 -11.35 2.01 -12.82
CA LEU A 242 -11.68 0.91 -13.74
C LEU A 242 -12.65 -0.08 -13.07
N ARG A 243 -12.32 -0.53 -11.86
CA ARG A 243 -13.17 -1.43 -11.08
C ARG A 243 -14.57 -0.84 -10.81
N THR A 244 -14.64 0.36 -10.27
CA THR A 244 -15.93 1.00 -9.91
C THR A 244 -16.79 1.31 -11.13
N SER A 245 -16.17 1.70 -12.24
CA SER A 245 -16.88 1.97 -13.50
C SER A 245 -17.39 0.69 -14.15
N TYR A 246 -16.60 -0.39 -14.12
CA TYR A 246 -17.06 -1.72 -14.51
C TYR A 246 -18.27 -2.17 -13.67
N ASN A 247 -18.22 -2.04 -12.34
CA ASN A 247 -19.33 -2.46 -11.48
C ASN A 247 -20.63 -1.67 -11.75
N VAL A 248 -20.53 -0.34 -11.92
CA VAL A 248 -21.69 0.49 -12.28
C VAL A 248 -22.21 0.12 -13.68
N GLY A 249 -21.32 -0.06 -14.66
CA GLY A 249 -21.69 -0.41 -16.03
C GLY A 249 -22.34 -1.78 -16.15
N TYR A 250 -21.76 -2.79 -15.47
CA TYR A 250 -22.32 -4.13 -15.36
C TYR A 250 -23.72 -4.08 -14.73
N TYR A 251 -23.85 -3.40 -13.60
CA TYR A 251 -25.11 -3.32 -12.89
C TYR A 251 -26.19 -2.58 -13.71
N ALA A 252 -25.84 -1.44 -14.33
CA ALA A 252 -26.77 -0.68 -15.16
C ALA A 252 -27.25 -1.46 -16.40
N ARG A 253 -26.41 -2.32 -16.97
CA ARG A 253 -26.73 -3.07 -18.18
C ARG A 253 -27.51 -4.36 -17.91
N TYR A 254 -27.11 -5.09 -16.87
CA TYR A 254 -27.61 -6.45 -16.63
C TYR A 254 -28.63 -6.54 -15.49
N VAL A 255 -28.73 -5.52 -14.63
CA VAL A 255 -29.69 -5.50 -13.52
C VAL A 255 -30.80 -4.49 -13.80
N PRO A 256 -32.04 -4.93 -14.05
CA PRO A 256 -33.14 -4.01 -14.29
C PRO A 256 -33.54 -3.32 -12.98
N LEU A 257 -33.50 -2.00 -12.99
CA LEU A 257 -33.92 -1.10 -11.90
C LEU A 257 -35.44 -0.84 -11.90
N GLY A 258 -36.12 -1.16 -13.01
CA GLY A 258 -37.55 -0.97 -13.21
C GLY A 258 -38.40 -2.15 -12.72
N ASP A 259 -39.60 -2.29 -13.27
CA ASP A 259 -40.49 -3.40 -12.93
C ASP A 259 -39.85 -4.75 -13.31
N PRO A 260 -39.63 -5.66 -12.33
CA PRO A 260 -38.98 -6.94 -12.61
C PRO A 260 -39.82 -7.84 -13.54
N GLN A 261 -41.12 -7.54 -13.65
CA GLN A 261 -42.08 -8.30 -14.44
C GLN A 261 -42.02 -7.98 -15.94
N SER A 262 -41.86 -6.70 -16.32
CA SER A 262 -41.64 -6.29 -17.72
C SER A 262 -40.24 -6.60 -18.21
N SER A 263 -39.28 -6.71 -17.28
CA SER A 263 -37.88 -7.00 -17.57
C SER A 263 -37.62 -8.45 -18.04
N ARG A 264 -38.52 -9.38 -17.73
CA ARG A 264 -38.38 -10.81 -18.09
C ARG A 264 -38.37 -11.05 -19.61
N ALA A 265 -38.92 -10.13 -20.39
CA ALA A 265 -38.98 -10.19 -21.86
C ALA A 265 -37.71 -9.64 -22.55
N GLN A 266 -36.79 -9.01 -21.80
CA GLN A 266 -35.69 -8.21 -22.37
C GLN A 266 -34.33 -8.55 -21.74
N HIS A 267 -34.12 -9.83 -21.39
CA HIS A 267 -32.86 -10.29 -20.80
C HIS A 267 -31.87 -10.80 -21.85
N SER A 268 -30.83 -10.01 -22.09
CA SER A 268 -29.53 -10.57 -22.46
C SER A 268 -28.90 -11.10 -21.17
N GLN A 269 -29.09 -12.39 -20.85
CA GLN A 269 -28.36 -13.01 -19.76
C GLN A 269 -26.85 -12.82 -20.00
N PRO A 270 -26.08 -12.39 -18.99
CA PRO A 270 -24.63 -12.31 -19.14
C PRO A 270 -24.11 -13.71 -19.49
N GLY A 271 -23.39 -13.82 -20.61
CA GLY A 271 -22.80 -15.09 -21.04
C GLY A 271 -21.86 -15.66 -19.96
N ALA A 272 -21.72 -16.98 -19.93
CA ALA A 272 -20.92 -17.69 -18.92
C ALA A 272 -19.48 -17.16 -18.76
N TYR A 273 -18.89 -16.60 -19.82
CA TYR A 273 -17.56 -15.99 -19.81
C TYR A 273 -17.44 -14.76 -18.88
N PHE A 274 -18.55 -14.11 -18.52
CA PHE A 274 -18.53 -12.96 -17.62
C PHE A 274 -18.00 -13.31 -16.23
N ALA A 275 -18.10 -14.57 -15.78
CA ALA A 275 -17.52 -15.01 -14.52
C ALA A 275 -16.00 -14.82 -14.48
N ILE A 276 -15.30 -14.99 -15.61
CA ILE A 276 -13.85 -14.76 -15.72
C ILE A 276 -13.57 -13.26 -15.81
N VAL A 277 -14.36 -12.53 -16.61
CA VAL A 277 -14.22 -11.08 -16.78
C VAL A 277 -14.39 -10.37 -15.43
N ASP A 278 -15.31 -10.84 -14.59
CA ASP A 278 -15.53 -10.29 -13.26
C ASP A 278 -14.30 -10.47 -12.36
N VAL A 279 -13.65 -11.63 -12.40
CA VAL A 279 -12.38 -11.82 -11.67
C VAL A 279 -11.32 -10.81 -12.10
N VAL A 280 -11.16 -10.63 -13.41
CA VAL A 280 -10.11 -9.78 -13.99
C VAL A 280 -10.39 -8.28 -13.80
N LEU A 281 -11.65 -7.85 -13.86
CA LEU A 281 -12.01 -6.43 -13.78
C LEU A 281 -12.44 -5.98 -12.38
N ASN A 282 -12.79 -6.91 -11.50
CA ASN A 282 -13.24 -6.62 -10.13
C ASN A 282 -12.16 -6.97 -9.09
N PHE A 283 -11.65 -8.20 -9.08
CA PHE A 283 -10.73 -8.67 -8.04
C PHE A 283 -9.27 -8.26 -8.29
N TRP A 284 -8.78 -8.44 -9.53
CA TRP A 284 -7.38 -8.16 -9.85
C TRP A 284 -6.96 -6.69 -9.66
N PRO A 285 -7.75 -5.67 -10.06
CA PRO A 285 -7.36 -4.29 -9.83
C PRO A 285 -7.17 -3.99 -8.35
N MET A 286 -8.00 -4.62 -7.51
CA MET A 286 -7.95 -4.38 -6.07
C MET A 286 -6.82 -5.16 -5.39
N PHE A 287 -6.55 -6.39 -5.83
CA PHE A 287 -5.32 -7.11 -5.46
C PHE A 287 -4.08 -6.28 -5.78
N ILE A 288 -3.96 -5.76 -7.01
CA ILE A 288 -2.82 -4.94 -7.43
C ILE A 288 -2.70 -3.66 -6.58
N VAL A 289 -3.82 -2.98 -6.31
CA VAL A 289 -3.85 -1.80 -5.41
C VAL A 289 -3.25 -2.14 -4.05
N PHE A 290 -3.63 -3.26 -3.43
CA PHE A 290 -3.09 -3.64 -2.14
C PHE A 290 -1.63 -4.10 -2.17
N VAL A 291 -1.18 -4.72 -3.25
CA VAL A 291 0.24 -5.05 -3.44
C VAL A 291 1.08 -3.77 -3.54
N VAL A 292 0.61 -2.79 -4.32
CA VAL A 292 1.29 -1.48 -4.44
C VAL A 292 1.30 -0.74 -3.10
N LEU A 293 0.17 -0.70 -2.40
CA LEU A 293 0.08 -0.09 -1.06
C LEU A 293 0.96 -0.81 -0.04
N PHE A 294 1.06 -2.14 -0.09
CA PHE A 294 1.99 -2.92 0.73
C PHE A 294 3.44 -2.50 0.47
N ALA A 295 3.84 -2.45 -0.79
CA ALA A 295 5.20 -2.05 -1.18
C ALA A 295 5.54 -0.62 -0.70
N LEU A 296 4.58 0.31 -0.80
CA LEU A 296 4.71 1.67 -0.26
C LEU A 296 4.81 1.68 1.27
N GLY A 297 4.05 0.82 1.96
CA GLY A 297 4.04 0.71 3.42
C GLY A 297 5.33 0.12 4.02
N VAL A 298 5.97 -0.82 3.31
CA VAL A 298 7.19 -1.51 3.76
C VAL A 298 8.47 -0.71 3.48
N LYS A 299 8.47 0.17 2.47
CA LYS A 299 9.68 0.93 2.08
C LYS A 299 10.23 1.74 3.28
N LYS A 300 11.45 1.40 3.71
CA LYS A 300 12.13 1.93 4.91
C LYS A 300 12.51 3.41 4.76
N GLN A 301 12.63 4.09 5.90
CA GLN A 301 12.72 5.54 6.17
C GLN A 301 13.83 6.38 5.50
N ARG A 302 14.56 5.96 4.47
CA ARG A 302 15.68 6.78 3.94
C ARG A 302 15.31 7.93 2.99
N GLY A 303 14.07 8.42 2.99
CA GLY A 303 13.85 9.72 2.31
C GLY A 303 12.46 10.14 1.83
N LEU A 304 11.37 9.42 2.12
CA LEU A 304 10.02 9.83 1.69
C LEU A 304 9.09 10.19 2.87
N TRP A 305 9.42 9.71 4.07
CA TRP A 305 8.65 9.91 5.31
C TRP A 305 9.56 10.10 6.53
N ALA A 306 10.86 10.36 6.32
CA ALA A 306 11.67 10.87 7.40
C ALA A 306 11.30 12.34 7.50
N SER A 307 10.57 12.74 8.54
CA SER A 307 10.55 14.14 8.93
C SER A 307 12.00 14.59 8.98
N GLU A 308 12.37 15.64 8.25
CA GLU A 308 13.63 16.32 8.52
C GLU A 308 13.61 16.68 10.01
N GLN A 309 14.43 16.00 10.80
CA GLN A 309 14.58 16.38 12.18
C GLN A 309 15.33 17.72 12.16
N PRO A 310 15.01 18.68 13.05
CA PRO A 310 15.54 20.05 12.99
C PRO A 310 17.07 20.14 12.98
N PHE A 311 17.80 19.08 13.36
CA PHE A 311 19.25 19.01 13.23
C PHE A 311 19.77 18.66 11.83
N MET A 312 18.92 18.23 10.89
CA MET A 312 19.29 17.95 9.49
C MET A 312 19.22 19.20 8.59
N MET A 313 18.73 20.34 9.10
CA MET A 313 18.71 21.64 8.42
C MET A 313 20.00 22.46 8.57
N VAL A 314 21.13 21.85 8.94
CA VAL A 314 22.43 22.53 8.81
C VAL A 314 22.88 22.43 7.36
N ARG A 315 22.46 23.39 6.55
CA ARG A 315 23.01 23.63 5.22
C ARG A 315 24.38 24.31 5.42
N PRO A 316 25.52 23.67 5.07
CA PRO A 316 26.79 24.37 5.06
C PRO A 316 26.83 25.24 3.80
N GLY A 317 26.83 26.56 3.97
CA GLY A 317 26.99 27.51 2.89
C GLY A 317 25.72 28.30 2.59
N GLY A 318 25.68 29.53 3.09
CA GLY A 318 24.63 30.52 2.83
C GLY A 318 24.66 31.57 3.93
N GLU A 319 25.32 32.67 3.64
CA GLU A 319 25.70 33.78 4.52
C GLU A 319 24.57 34.34 5.41
N GLY A 320 24.94 34.71 6.64
CA GLY A 320 24.19 35.64 7.48
C GLY A 320 23.13 35.03 8.39
N MET A 321 23.55 34.27 9.42
CA MET A 321 22.68 33.96 10.56
C MET A 321 23.20 34.64 11.83
N PRO A 322 22.33 35.33 12.60
CA PRO A 322 22.65 35.81 13.93
C PRO A 322 22.85 34.62 14.89
N SER A 323 23.73 34.79 15.87
CA SER A 323 24.09 33.82 16.90
C SER A 323 22.86 33.13 17.51
N GLN A 324 22.67 31.85 17.24
CA GLN A 324 21.67 31.02 17.93
C GLN A 324 22.19 30.67 19.32
N GLN A 325 21.65 31.34 20.35
CA GLN A 325 21.72 30.89 21.74
C GLN A 325 20.98 29.56 21.87
N THR A 326 21.66 28.53 22.38
CA THR A 326 21.00 27.29 22.82
C THR A 326 20.34 27.53 24.18
N PRO A 327 19.25 26.80 24.53
CA PRO A 327 18.54 26.95 25.81
C PRO A 327 19.38 26.61 27.05
N TRP A 328 20.61 26.12 26.88
CA TRP A 328 21.53 25.75 27.95
C TRP A 328 22.69 26.74 28.14
N GLY A 329 22.61 27.94 27.56
CA GLY A 329 23.47 29.06 27.93
C GLY A 329 24.96 28.92 27.59
N PHE A 330 25.38 27.91 26.83
CA PHE A 330 26.76 27.78 26.40
C PHE A 330 27.00 28.55 25.09
N GLU A 331 27.79 29.60 25.22
CA GLU A 331 28.33 30.40 24.12
C GLU A 331 29.59 29.71 23.61
N TYR A 332 29.52 29.04 22.45
CA TYR A 332 30.70 28.49 21.80
C TYR A 332 31.45 29.62 21.10
N THR A 333 32.50 30.13 21.72
CA THR A 333 33.58 30.83 21.02
C THR A 333 34.44 29.76 20.35
N SER A 334 34.37 29.65 19.02
CA SER A 334 35.24 28.80 18.24
C SER A 334 36.69 29.32 18.33
N PRO A 335 37.66 28.55 18.86
CA PRO A 335 39.06 28.88 18.66
C PRO A 335 39.46 28.56 17.21
N ASP A 336 40.24 29.48 16.62
CA ASP A 336 40.71 29.47 15.23
C ASP A 336 41.11 28.09 14.70
N GLN A 337 40.35 27.58 13.71
CA GLN A 337 40.78 26.46 12.88
C GLN A 337 41.71 26.97 11.78
N GLN A 338 43.02 26.83 12.00
CA GLN A 338 43.99 26.77 10.92
C GLN A 338 43.65 25.56 10.00
N PRO A 339 43.63 25.72 8.66
CA PRO A 339 43.39 24.60 7.76
C PRO A 339 44.61 23.68 7.71
N ILE A 340 44.47 22.46 8.22
CA ILE A 340 45.43 21.37 8.05
C ILE A 340 45.35 20.89 6.60
N GLN A 341 46.33 21.25 5.78
CA GLN A 341 46.55 20.63 4.46
C GLN A 341 47.30 19.29 4.63
N PRO A 342 46.88 18.18 3.99
CA PRO A 342 47.62 16.92 4.01
C PRO A 342 48.89 16.99 3.14
N ALA A 343 50.05 16.78 3.77
CA ALA A 343 51.39 16.93 3.22
C ALA A 343 51.92 15.73 2.38
N TRP A 344 51.12 15.16 1.47
CA TRP A 344 51.54 14.00 0.66
C TRP A 344 51.64 14.21 -0.86
N GLN A 345 51.61 15.45 -1.36
CA GLN A 345 51.73 15.73 -2.81
C GLN A 345 52.99 16.49 -3.25
N GLN A 346 53.98 16.70 -2.37
CA GLN A 346 55.11 17.60 -2.68
C GLN A 346 56.45 16.90 -2.94
N GLN A 347 56.46 15.72 -3.56
CA GLN A 347 57.72 15.08 -3.93
C GLN A 347 57.61 14.16 -5.16
N GLN A 348 57.43 14.74 -6.35
CA GLN A 348 57.99 14.24 -7.62
C GLN A 348 57.57 15.13 -8.80
N GLN A 349 58.39 16.13 -9.13
CA GLN A 349 58.86 16.42 -10.49
C GLN A 349 59.60 17.76 -10.51
N GLN A 350 60.92 17.68 -10.54
CA GLN A 350 61.79 18.78 -10.91
C GLN A 350 62.85 18.23 -11.87
N GLN A 351 62.77 18.64 -13.14
CA GLN A 351 63.82 18.74 -14.18
C GLN A 351 63.12 18.97 -15.53
N GLN A 352 62.86 20.25 -15.91
CA GLN A 352 63.62 21.10 -16.88
C GLN A 352 63.22 20.88 -18.36
N PRO A 353 63.42 21.84 -19.30
CA PRO A 353 63.72 23.28 -19.18
C PRO A 353 62.79 24.20 -20.02
N ALA A 354 63.01 25.50 -19.84
CA ALA A 354 62.27 26.66 -20.37
C ALA A 354 62.38 26.90 -21.89
N TYR A 355 61.32 27.49 -22.46
CA TYR A 355 61.38 28.37 -23.64
C TYR A 355 60.39 29.54 -23.50
N PHE A 356 60.84 30.71 -23.96
CA PHE A 356 60.21 32.04 -23.95
C PHE A 356 58.92 32.15 -24.81
N GLU A 357 57.90 32.87 -24.28
CA GLU A 357 57.16 34.07 -24.79
C GLU A 357 56.73 34.17 -26.29
N PRO A 358 55.69 34.94 -26.77
CA PRO A 358 54.76 35.89 -26.12
C PRO A 358 53.23 35.68 -26.36
N GLN A 359 52.51 36.51 -25.62
CA GLN A 359 51.09 36.87 -25.58
C GLN A 359 50.58 37.65 -26.82
N GLU A 360 49.42 37.26 -27.39
CA GLU A 360 48.55 38.16 -28.19
C GLU A 360 47.06 37.82 -27.98
N LEU A 361 46.24 38.88 -27.99
CA LEU A 361 44.78 38.94 -27.81
C LEU A 361 44.12 39.28 -29.19
N PRO A 362 42.78 39.30 -29.31
CA PRO A 362 41.95 38.54 -30.26
C PRO A 362 41.70 39.24 -31.62
N PRO A 363 40.89 38.64 -32.52
CA PRO A 363 39.56 39.22 -32.70
C PRO A 363 38.40 38.24 -32.96
N GLN A 364 37.20 38.75 -32.65
CA GLN A 364 35.86 38.38 -33.10
C GLN A 364 35.83 37.77 -34.51
N HIS A 365 34.94 36.79 -34.79
CA HIS A 365 34.03 36.78 -35.94
C HIS A 365 32.83 35.86 -35.62
N ALA A 366 31.64 36.36 -35.95
CA ALA A 366 30.35 35.71 -35.82
C ALA A 366 30.09 34.71 -36.97
N ALA A 367 29.34 33.63 -36.68
CA ALA A 367 28.17 33.18 -37.45
C ALA A 367 27.84 31.70 -37.15
N THR A 368 26.65 31.49 -36.59
CA THR A 368 25.58 30.61 -37.08
C THR A 368 25.97 29.32 -37.80
N HIS A 369 25.58 28.16 -37.26
CA HIS A 369 24.79 27.10 -37.92
C HIS A 369 24.76 25.81 -37.08
N THR A 370 23.61 25.53 -36.45
CA THR A 370 23.08 24.17 -36.22
C THR A 370 22.33 23.72 -37.49
N PRO A 371 21.86 22.46 -37.64
CA PRO A 371 22.06 21.22 -36.85
C PRO A 371 22.44 19.99 -37.71
N GLN A 372 23.04 18.92 -37.14
CA GLN A 372 22.66 17.55 -37.53
C GLN A 372 23.18 16.44 -36.59
N PHE A 373 22.27 15.49 -36.38
CA PHE A 373 22.35 14.18 -35.74
C PHE A 373 23.61 13.35 -36.07
N ARG A 374 24.14 12.56 -35.11
CA ARG A 374 23.86 11.10 -34.94
C ARG A 374 25.06 10.33 -34.33
N HIS A 375 24.70 9.32 -33.52
CA HIS A 375 25.45 8.16 -33.01
C HIS A 375 26.28 8.31 -31.72
N GLU A 376 25.59 8.03 -30.60
CA GLU A 376 26.17 7.39 -29.42
C GLU A 376 26.67 5.98 -29.77
N VAL A 377 27.90 5.67 -29.39
CA VAL A 377 28.40 4.30 -29.20
C VAL A 377 28.97 4.23 -27.80
N SER A 378 28.31 3.47 -26.93
CA SER A 378 28.80 3.09 -25.60
C SER A 378 29.85 1.99 -25.71
N PRO A 379 30.97 2.04 -24.97
CA PRO A 379 31.72 0.84 -24.61
C PRO A 379 31.17 0.27 -23.30
N GLN A 380 30.84 -1.03 -23.34
CA GLN A 380 30.50 -1.87 -22.21
C GLN A 380 31.53 -1.75 -21.07
N GLN A 381 31.09 -1.35 -19.87
CA GLN A 381 31.86 -1.60 -18.64
C GLN A 381 31.46 -2.96 -18.06
N HIS A 382 32.39 -3.89 -18.18
CA HIS A 382 32.38 -5.21 -17.60
C HIS A 382 32.70 -5.10 -16.10
N TRP A 383 31.73 -5.37 -15.22
CA TRP A 383 32.00 -5.48 -13.80
C TRP A 383 32.72 -6.81 -13.52
N ARG A 384 34.00 -6.72 -13.19
CA ARG A 384 34.81 -7.81 -12.65
C ARG A 384 34.50 -7.96 -11.16
N GLU A 385 34.02 -9.14 -10.78
CA GLU A 385 33.87 -9.57 -9.38
C GLU A 385 35.24 -9.68 -8.70
N VAL A 386 35.33 -9.16 -7.47
CA VAL A 386 36.49 -9.34 -6.58
C VAL A 386 36.15 -10.48 -5.61
N PRO A 387 36.86 -11.61 -5.61
CA PRO A 387 36.64 -12.66 -4.61
C PRO A 387 37.32 -12.27 -3.29
N SER A 388 36.53 -12.22 -2.22
CA SER A 388 37.04 -12.08 -0.85
C SER A 388 37.42 -13.47 -0.33
N GLN A 389 38.72 -13.77 -0.28
CA GLN A 389 39.22 -14.96 0.41
C GLN A 389 39.15 -14.75 1.92
N HIS A 390 38.39 -15.60 2.61
CA HIS A 390 38.42 -15.73 4.07
C HIS A 390 39.70 -16.47 4.49
N HIS A 391 40.58 -15.78 5.22
CA HIS A 391 41.61 -16.43 6.03
C HIS A 391 41.05 -16.68 7.44
N HIS A 392 40.77 -17.95 7.73
CA HIS A 392 40.60 -18.45 9.10
C HIS A 392 42.00 -18.63 9.72
N GLN A 393 42.31 -17.88 10.77
CA GLN A 393 43.41 -18.21 11.68
C GLN A 393 42.84 -18.83 12.95
N SER A 394 43.21 -20.10 13.15
CA SER A 394 43.01 -20.90 14.35
C SER A 394 43.99 -20.43 15.43
N TYR A 395 43.51 -20.12 16.63
CA TYR A 395 44.39 -19.93 17.80
C TYR A 395 44.35 -21.19 18.68
N GLU A 396 45.52 -21.82 18.77
CA GLU A 396 45.85 -22.93 19.66
C GLU A 396 45.92 -22.46 21.11
N MET A 397 45.40 -23.30 22.01
CA MET A 397 45.37 -23.10 23.44
C MET A 397 46.64 -23.69 24.05
N SER A 398 47.49 -22.86 24.65
CA SER A 398 48.56 -23.32 25.55
C SER A 398 48.41 -22.64 26.90
N VAL A 399 48.25 -23.48 27.92
CA VAL A 399 48.12 -23.12 29.33
C VAL A 399 49.51 -23.01 29.91
N GLN A 400 49.86 -21.87 30.51
CA GLN A 400 50.81 -21.82 31.62
C GLN A 400 50.54 -20.63 32.55
N THR A 401 50.73 -20.93 33.82
CA THR A 401 50.36 -20.26 35.06
C THR A 401 51.12 -18.97 35.37
N GLY A 402 50.47 -18.01 36.03
CA GLY A 402 51.13 -17.13 37.01
C GLY A 402 50.88 -15.62 36.88
N SER A 403 50.33 -15.04 37.94
CA SER A 403 50.21 -13.61 38.29
C SER A 403 49.02 -12.82 37.72
N THR A 404 48.46 -12.03 38.65
CA THR A 404 47.11 -11.49 38.71
C THR A 404 46.92 -10.18 37.97
N SER A 405 45.97 -10.16 37.03
CA SER A 405 45.33 -8.94 36.50
C SER A 405 43.81 -9.17 36.52
N PRO A 406 42.99 -8.21 36.98
CA PRO A 406 41.54 -8.37 36.91
C PRO A 406 41.10 -8.46 35.44
N PRO A 407 40.11 -9.31 35.11
CA PRO A 407 39.60 -9.41 33.75
C PRO A 407 39.05 -8.05 33.29
N PRO A 408 39.11 -7.73 31.99
CA PRO A 408 38.47 -6.53 31.46
C PRO A 408 36.96 -6.55 31.78
N PRO A 409 36.36 -5.39 32.07
CA PRO A 409 34.95 -5.32 32.41
C PRO A 409 34.12 -5.93 31.28
N SER A 410 33.05 -6.63 31.67
CA SER A 410 32.15 -7.21 30.69
C SER A 410 31.56 -6.10 29.81
N HIS A 411 31.26 -6.38 28.54
CA HIS A 411 30.69 -5.40 27.60
C HIS A 411 29.41 -4.72 28.16
N PHE A 412 28.71 -5.37 29.08
CA PHE A 412 27.55 -4.81 29.78
C PHE A 412 27.89 -3.73 30.81
N GLU A 413 29.04 -3.82 31.49
CA GLU A 413 29.53 -2.78 32.41
C GLU A 413 30.06 -1.56 31.66
N THR A 414 30.71 -1.75 30.50
CA THR A 414 31.23 -0.63 29.70
C THR A 414 30.12 0.24 29.10
N MET A 415 28.93 -0.35 28.89
CA MET A 415 27.77 0.34 28.33
C MET A 415 26.91 1.06 29.39
N GLY A 416 27.30 1.01 30.68
CA GLY A 416 26.61 1.71 31.77
C GLY A 416 25.16 1.28 32.03
N LEU A 417 24.74 0.12 31.49
CA LEU A 417 23.35 -0.33 31.50
C LEU A 417 22.85 -0.79 32.88
N ASN A 418 23.75 -1.10 33.82
CA ASN A 418 23.38 -1.54 35.17
C ASN A 418 22.97 -0.39 36.11
N HIS A 419 23.26 0.87 35.77
CA HIS A 419 22.98 2.01 36.66
C HIS A 419 21.61 2.66 36.45
N GLN A 420 20.85 2.24 35.43
CA GLN A 420 19.54 2.84 35.14
C GLN A 420 18.37 2.23 35.93
N ALA A 421 18.54 1.06 36.55
CA ALA A 421 17.44 0.41 37.27
C ALA A 421 17.37 0.77 38.77
N ASP A 422 18.48 1.20 39.38
CA ASP A 422 18.57 1.31 40.86
C ASP A 422 18.80 2.75 41.37
N GLY A 423 18.69 3.75 40.49
CA GLY A 423 18.63 5.17 40.87
C GLY A 423 19.87 5.75 41.58
N THR A 424 20.98 5.02 41.65
CA THR A 424 22.20 5.47 42.33
C THR A 424 23.11 6.24 41.35
N PRO A 425 23.55 7.47 41.69
CA PRO A 425 24.43 8.25 40.81
C PRO A 425 25.83 7.61 40.77
N PRO A 426 26.51 7.64 39.60
CA PRO A 426 27.84 7.06 39.46
C PRO A 426 28.85 7.84 40.32
N GLN A 427 29.53 7.15 41.22
CA GLN A 427 30.68 7.71 41.94
C GLN A 427 31.92 7.55 41.08
N THR A 428 32.52 8.66 40.66
CA THR A 428 33.82 8.69 40.01
C THR A 428 34.91 8.91 41.06
N THR A 429 35.77 7.92 41.27
CA THR A 429 36.99 8.09 42.08
C THR A 429 38.08 8.72 41.20
N PRO A 430 38.67 9.86 41.57
CA PRO A 430 39.74 10.46 40.79
C PRO A 430 41.05 9.66 40.96
N LEU A 431 41.63 9.20 39.86
CA LEU A 431 42.98 8.61 39.84
C LEU A 431 44.04 9.73 39.78
N PRO A 432 45.17 9.61 40.49
CA PRO A 432 46.19 10.64 40.51
C PRO A 432 47.04 10.65 39.22
N TYR A 433 47.42 11.86 38.82
CA TYR A 433 48.29 12.17 37.68
C TYR A 433 49.68 11.54 37.88
N ASN A 434 50.20 10.83 36.87
CA ASN A 434 51.61 10.45 36.81
C ASN A 434 52.40 11.56 36.08
N GLU A 435 53.29 12.22 36.81
CA GLU A 435 54.33 13.09 36.24
C GLU A 435 55.37 12.25 35.50
N LYS A 436 55.77 12.71 34.32
CA LYS A 436 56.83 12.12 33.50
C LYS A 436 58.19 12.36 34.14
N LYS A 437 59.04 11.33 34.18
CA LYS A 437 60.50 11.45 34.21
C LYS A 437 61.08 10.73 33.00
#